data_AF-A0AA39T461-F1
#
_entry.id   AF-A0AA39T461-F1
#
_cell.length_a   1.000
_cell.length_b   1.000
_cell.length_c   1.000
_cell.angle_alpha   90.00
_cell.angle_beta   90.00
_cell.angle_gamma   90.00
#
_symmetry.space_group_name_H-M   'P 1'
#
loop_
_entity.id
_entity.type
_entity.pdbx_description
1 polymer ?
#
loop_
_entity_poly.entity_id
_entity_poly.type
_entity_poly.pdbx_seq_one_letter_code
_entity_poly.pdbx_strand_id
1 'polypeptide(L)'
;MALDLSYIIPIFLRRVFQNHPEVMFKPGPFYMGDGFLGAAMNWTCILWTIFVCVIFSFPTVKPITKENMNYTSVITISVMVLAFAWYIVDGHRHYHGPQSNLGLGRSYVDDGTADEITVAKSKIDREQDHEDV
;
A
#
# COMPACT_ATOMS: atom_id res chain seq x y z
N MET A 1 14.00 4.93 -16.86
CA MET A 1 12.63 5.48 -16.98
C MET A 1 11.57 4.54 -16.41
N ALA A 2 11.36 3.32 -16.97
CA ALA A 2 10.36 2.40 -16.42
C ALA A 2 10.66 1.97 -14.97
N LEU A 3 11.92 1.69 -14.63
CA LEU A 3 12.35 1.38 -13.27
C LEU A 3 12.06 2.55 -12.33
N ASP A 4 12.51 3.76 -12.67
CA ASP A 4 12.31 4.96 -11.87
C ASP A 4 10.81 5.22 -11.61
N LEU A 5 9.99 5.06 -12.64
CA LEU A 5 8.53 5.17 -12.54
C LEU A 5 7.95 4.09 -11.61
N SER A 6 8.42 2.84 -11.70
CA SER A 6 7.96 1.76 -10.82
C SER A 6 8.26 2.01 -9.35
N TYR A 7 9.39 2.67 -9.03
CA TYR A 7 9.78 3.01 -7.67
C TYR A 7 8.99 4.17 -7.07
N ILE A 8 8.57 5.15 -7.88
CA ILE A 8 7.78 6.28 -7.36
C ILE A 8 6.31 5.92 -7.11
N ILE A 9 5.77 4.90 -7.78
CA ILE A 9 4.38 4.47 -7.61
C ILE A 9 4.04 4.17 -6.14
N PRO A 10 4.76 3.30 -5.39
CA PRO A 10 4.44 3.04 -3.99
C PRO A 10 4.64 4.27 -3.10
N ILE A 11 5.58 5.16 -3.41
CA ILE A 11 5.80 6.41 -2.67
C ILE A 11 4.60 7.34 -2.85
N PHE A 12 4.11 7.48 -4.08
CA PHE A 12 2.93 8.25 -4.43
C PHE A 12 1.67 7.67 -3.79
N LEU A 13 1.43 6.36 -3.96
CA LEU A 13 0.29 5.67 -3.36
C LEU A 13 0.29 5.79 -1.84
N ARG A 14 1.44 5.59 -1.18
CA ARG A 14 1.56 5.81 0.26
C ARG A 14 1.10 7.21 0.66
N ARG A 15 1.49 8.24 -0.10
CA ARG A 15 1.12 9.63 0.21
C ARG A 15 -0.36 9.91 -0.09
N VAL A 16 -0.93 9.38 -1.16
CA VAL A 16 -2.35 9.59 -1.49
C VAL A 16 -3.26 8.85 -0.49
N PHE A 17 -2.91 7.61 -0.14
CA PHE A 17 -3.73 6.75 0.70
C PHE A 17 -3.38 6.82 2.20
N GLN A 18 -2.49 7.72 2.63
CA GLN A 18 -2.08 7.84 4.03
C GLN A 18 -3.26 8.12 5.00
N ASN A 19 -4.29 8.82 4.52
CA ASN A 19 -5.46 9.24 5.30
C ASN A 19 -6.68 8.34 5.05
N HIS A 20 -6.53 7.27 4.27
CA HIS A 20 -7.66 6.42 3.90
C HIS A 20 -8.04 5.51 5.09
N PRO A 21 -9.32 5.44 5.47
CA PRO A 21 -9.78 4.71 6.67
C PRO A 21 -9.47 3.21 6.63
N GLU A 22 -9.32 2.63 5.44
CA GLU A 22 -8.97 1.21 5.26
C GLU A 22 -7.46 0.93 5.38
N VAL A 23 -6.62 1.96 5.41
CA VAL A 23 -5.15 1.81 5.44
C VAL A 23 -4.67 1.95 6.87
N MET A 24 -4.68 0.83 7.62
CA MET A 24 -4.15 0.78 8.98
C MET A 24 -2.62 0.64 8.95
N PHE A 25 -1.91 1.75 8.77
CA PHE A 25 -0.45 1.77 8.69
C PHE A 25 0.18 1.53 10.07
N LYS A 26 0.89 0.42 10.23
CA LYS A 26 1.74 0.15 11.41
C LYS A 26 3.17 0.57 11.09
N PRO A 27 3.73 1.60 11.75
CA PRO A 27 5.11 2.04 11.49
C PRO A 27 6.11 0.95 11.91
N GLY A 28 7.08 0.70 11.04
CA GLY A 28 8.23 -0.14 11.36
C GLY A 28 9.26 0.58 12.25
N PRO A 29 10.27 -0.14 12.78
CA PRO A 29 11.28 0.42 13.68
C PRO A 29 12.09 1.57 13.06
N PHE A 30 12.23 1.60 11.73
CA PHE A 30 12.74 2.75 10.98
C PHE A 30 11.58 3.50 10.31
N TYR A 31 10.97 4.40 11.06
CA TYR A 31 9.93 5.29 10.57
C TYR A 31 10.36 6.74 10.70
N MET A 32 10.44 7.43 9.56
CA MET A 32 10.86 8.84 9.51
C MET A 32 9.72 9.81 9.91
N GLY A 33 8.58 9.27 10.37
CA GLY A 33 7.39 10.02 10.78
C GLY A 33 6.56 10.53 9.61
N ASP A 34 5.28 10.80 9.86
CA ASP A 34 4.41 11.56 8.92
C ASP A 34 4.54 13.08 9.08
N GLY A 35 5.64 13.53 9.70
CA GLY A 35 5.93 14.94 9.86
C GLY A 35 6.13 15.66 8.52
N PHE A 36 6.18 16.98 8.58
CA PHE A 36 6.39 17.86 7.42
C PHE A 36 7.63 17.47 6.60
N LEU A 37 8.72 17.08 7.26
CA LEU A 37 9.95 16.64 6.58
C LEU A 37 9.75 15.36 5.75
N GLY A 38 9.11 14.33 6.31
CA GLY A 38 8.85 13.07 5.59
C GLY A 38 7.94 13.28 4.38
N ALA A 39 6.91 14.12 4.53
CA ALA A 39 6.03 14.50 3.43
C ALA A 39 6.75 15.30 2.34
N ALA A 40 7.61 16.27 2.72
CA ALA A 40 8.36 17.09 1.77
C ALA A 40 9.36 16.25 0.96
N MET A 41 10.10 15.35 1.61
CA MET A 41 11.07 14.49 0.93
C MET A 41 10.39 13.57 -0.09
N ASN A 42 9.25 12.96 0.26
CA ASN A 42 8.49 12.12 -0.67
C ASN A 42 8.04 12.91 -1.91
N TRP A 43 7.54 14.13 -1.74
CA TRP A 43 7.15 15.00 -2.85
C TRP A 43 8.35 15.42 -3.72
N THR A 44 9.47 15.78 -3.09
CA THR A 44 10.71 16.11 -3.81
C THR A 44 11.19 14.94 -4.65
N CYS A 45 11.17 13.72 -4.12
CA CYS A 45 11.56 12.52 -4.88
C CYS A 45 10.66 12.31 -6.11
N ILE A 46 9.34 12.42 -5.95
CA ILE A 46 8.39 12.26 -7.07
C ILE A 46 8.65 13.32 -8.15
N LEU A 47 8.73 14.58 -7.76
CA LEU A 47 8.97 15.70 -8.69
C LEU A 47 10.32 15.57 -9.39
N TRP A 48 11.36 15.20 -8.65
CA TRP A 48 12.70 14.98 -9.18
C TRP A 48 12.73 13.85 -10.21
N THR A 49 12.08 12.73 -9.94
CA THR A 49 12.01 11.61 -10.88
C THR A 49 11.28 11.99 -12.16
N ILE A 50 10.16 12.70 -12.06
CA ILE A 50 9.42 13.20 -13.24
C ILE A 50 10.31 14.13 -14.07
N PHE A 51 11.02 15.04 -13.41
CA PHE A 51 11.95 15.96 -14.07
C PHE A 51 13.05 15.23 -14.85
N VAL A 52 13.71 14.24 -14.23
CA VAL A 52 14.74 13.43 -14.90
C VAL A 52 14.17 12.63 -16.06
N CYS A 53 12.94 12.11 -15.95
CA CYS A 53 12.26 11.42 -17.04
C CYS A 53 12.09 12.32 -18.28
N VAL A 54 11.72 13.59 -18.09
CA VAL A 54 11.59 14.55 -19.21
C VAL A 54 12.95 14.83 -19.83
N ILE A 55 14.00 15.05 -19.03
CA ILE A 55 15.35 15.30 -19.55
C ILE A 55 15.86 14.11 -20.36
N PHE A 56 15.67 12.89 -19.86
CA PHE A 56 16.07 11.66 -20.57
C PHE A 56 15.29 11.42 -21.86
N SER A 57 14.15 12.08 -22.02
CA SER A 57 13.36 12.03 -23.25
C SER A 57 13.90 12.94 -24.34
N PHE A 58 14.83 13.85 -24.04
CA PHE A 58 15.39 14.74 -25.05
C PHE A 58 16.42 14.03 -25.95
N PRO A 59 16.44 14.37 -27.26
CA PRO A 59 17.44 13.87 -28.19
C PRO A 59 18.81 14.46 -27.86
N THR A 60 19.85 13.63 -27.93
CA THR A 60 21.24 14.01 -27.63
C THR A 60 21.90 14.82 -28.74
N VAL A 61 21.29 14.88 -29.93
CA VAL A 61 21.85 15.51 -31.13
C VAL A 61 20.83 16.42 -31.80
N LYS A 62 21.28 17.61 -32.20
CA LYS A 62 20.52 18.58 -33.03
C LYS A 62 21.16 18.60 -34.43
N PRO A 63 20.40 18.74 -35.54
CA PRO A 63 18.95 18.92 -35.64
C PRO A 63 18.14 17.64 -35.39
N ILE A 64 16.92 17.80 -34.90
CA ILE A 64 16.04 16.67 -34.52
C ILE A 64 15.32 16.18 -35.79
N THR A 65 15.69 15.00 -36.27
CA THR A 65 14.97 14.31 -37.36
C THR A 65 14.07 13.23 -36.78
N LYS A 66 13.06 12.77 -37.54
CA LYS A 66 12.17 11.67 -37.11
C LYS A 66 12.95 10.40 -36.76
N GLU A 67 14.09 10.18 -37.40
CA GLU A 67 14.93 9.01 -37.15
C GLU A 67 15.77 9.14 -35.87
N ASN A 68 15.99 10.36 -35.37
CA ASN A 68 16.89 10.65 -34.25
C ASN A 68 16.15 11.09 -32.97
N MET A 69 14.82 11.07 -32.96
CA MET A 69 14.03 11.44 -31.78
C MET A 69 14.02 10.28 -30.77
N ASN A 70 14.21 10.57 -29.48
CA ASN A 70 14.09 9.54 -28.45
C ASN A 70 12.61 9.21 -28.18
N TYR A 71 12.13 8.09 -28.71
CA TYR A 71 10.74 7.64 -28.57
C TYR A 71 10.43 6.92 -27.26
N THR A 72 11.43 6.65 -26.42
CA THR A 72 11.26 5.86 -25.19
C THR A 72 10.17 6.43 -24.28
N SER A 73 10.09 7.75 -24.18
CA SER A 73 9.08 8.48 -23.40
C SER A 73 7.66 8.18 -23.85
N VAL A 74 7.41 8.39 -25.13
CA VAL A 74 6.10 8.21 -25.76
C VAL A 74 5.65 6.75 -25.65
N ILE A 75 6.56 5.81 -25.91
CA ILE A 75 6.26 4.37 -25.80
C ILE A 75 5.86 4.02 -24.36
N THR A 76 6.62 4.50 -23.37
CA THR A 76 6.35 4.20 -21.96
C THR A 76 5.00 4.76 -21.51
N ILE A 77 4.69 6.01 -21.85
CA ILE A 77 3.39 6.62 -21.52
C ILE A 77 2.25 5.86 -22.22
N SER A 78 2.44 5.48 -23.48
CA SER A 78 1.44 4.74 -24.25
C SER A 78 1.12 3.38 -23.61
N VAL A 79 2.14 2.63 -23.21
CA VAL A 79 1.97 1.35 -22.51
C VAL A 79 1.28 1.53 -21.15
N MET A 80 1.65 2.56 -20.38
CA MET A 80 1.00 2.87 -19.11
C MET A 80 -0.49 3.20 -19.28
N VAL A 81 -0.85 4.01 -20.28
CA VAL A 81 -2.25 4.35 -20.55
C VAL A 81 -3.04 3.12 -20.99
N LEU A 82 -2.47 2.28 -21.88
CA LEU A 82 -3.13 1.04 -22.31
C LEU A 82 -3.36 0.07 -21.14
N ALA A 83 -2.36 -0.09 -20.27
CA ALA A 83 -2.49 -0.91 -19.08
C ALA A 83 -3.56 -0.38 -18.11
N PHE A 84 -3.60 0.94 -17.91
CA PHE A 84 -4.61 1.58 -17.06
C PHE A 84 -6.02 1.48 -17.65
N ALA A 85 -6.15 1.67 -18.97
CA ALA A 85 -7.42 1.49 -19.68
C ALA A 85 -7.94 0.06 -19.55
N TRP A 86 -7.06 -0.95 -19.74
CA TRP A 86 -7.40 -2.35 -19.54
C TRP A 86 -7.87 -2.64 -18.10
N TYR A 87 -7.18 -2.05 -17.12
CA TYR A 87 -7.57 -2.18 -15.71
C TYR A 87 -8.97 -1.62 -15.44
N ILE A 88 -9.32 -0.46 -16.02
CA ILE A 88 -10.66 0.13 -15.87
C ILE A 88 -11.74 -0.72 -16.55
N VAL A 89 -11.45 -1.25 -17.74
CA VAL A 89 -12.45 -2.00 -18.52
C VAL A 89 -12.78 -3.35 -17.88
N ASP A 90 -11.77 -4.11 -17.47
CA ASP A 90 -11.96 -5.50 -17.02
C ASP A 90 -11.22 -5.84 -15.72
N GLY A 91 -10.02 -5.29 -15.52
CA GLY A 91 -9.16 -5.63 -14.38
C GLY A 91 -9.81 -5.36 -13.01
N HIS A 92 -10.50 -4.24 -12.85
CA HIS A 92 -11.18 -3.90 -11.59
C HIS A 92 -12.36 -4.83 -11.27
N ARG A 93 -12.94 -5.52 -12.27
CA ARG A 93 -14.07 -6.45 -12.04
C ARG A 93 -13.60 -7.83 -11.58
N HIS A 94 -12.42 -8.25 -12.02
CA HIS A 94 -11.85 -9.55 -11.67
C HIS A 94 -10.97 -9.51 -10.40
N TYR A 95 -10.48 -8.33 -10.01
CA TYR A 95 -9.61 -8.17 -8.86
C TYR A 95 -10.38 -8.25 -7.53
N HIS A 96 -10.26 -9.37 -6.84
CA HIS A 96 -10.68 -9.50 -5.44
C HIS A 96 -9.50 -9.10 -4.55
N GLY A 97 -9.66 -8.01 -3.79
CA GLY A 97 -8.62 -7.51 -2.89
C GLY A 97 -8.18 -8.55 -1.87
N PRO A 98 -6.95 -8.43 -1.32
CA PRO A 98 -6.42 -9.40 -0.36
C PRO A 98 -7.33 -9.46 0.89
N GLN A 99 -7.88 -10.65 1.18
CA GLN A 99 -8.69 -10.86 2.38
C GLN A 99 -7.81 -10.85 3.63
N SER A 100 -8.11 -9.96 4.57
CA SER A 100 -7.38 -9.81 5.82
C SER A 100 -7.68 -10.98 6.77
N ASN A 101 -6.70 -11.85 7.01
CA ASN A 101 -6.79 -12.92 8.01
C ASN A 101 -6.67 -12.43 9.47
N LEU A 102 -6.57 -11.12 9.69
CA LEU A 102 -6.41 -10.52 11.02
C LEU A 102 -7.66 -10.66 11.91
N GLY A 103 -8.83 -10.91 11.31
CA GLY A 103 -10.07 -11.19 12.03
C GLY A 103 -10.07 -12.55 12.73
N LEU A 104 -9.57 -13.60 12.06
CA LEU A 104 -9.56 -14.95 12.64
C LEU A 104 -8.68 -15.04 13.89
N GLY A 105 -7.49 -14.45 13.88
CA GLY A 105 -6.58 -14.56 15.03
C GLY A 105 -7.07 -13.84 16.29
N ARG A 106 -7.83 -12.73 16.16
CA ARG A 106 -8.36 -11.99 17.31
C ARG A 106 -9.65 -12.63 17.84
N SER A 107 -10.50 -13.15 16.96
CA SER A 107 -11.70 -13.88 17.37
C SER A 107 -11.38 -15.19 18.10
N TYR A 108 -10.41 -15.99 17.61
CA TYR A 108 -10.01 -17.24 18.29
C TYR A 108 -9.45 -17.03 19.70
N VAL A 109 -8.73 -15.92 19.94
CA VAL A 109 -8.16 -15.59 21.26
C VAL A 109 -9.23 -15.04 22.21
N ASP A 110 -10.16 -14.22 21.71
CA ASP A 110 -11.27 -13.67 22.49
C ASP A 110 -12.26 -14.77 22.90
N ASP A 111 -12.66 -15.62 21.95
CA ASP A 111 -13.55 -16.76 22.19
C ASP A 111 -12.93 -17.76 23.17
N GLY A 112 -11.65 -18.10 23.01
CA GLY A 112 -10.95 -19.01 23.92
C GLY A 112 -10.79 -18.46 25.35
N THR A 113 -10.60 -17.15 25.50
CA THR A 113 -10.49 -16.52 26.83
C THR A 113 -11.85 -16.47 27.53
N ALA A 114 -12.93 -16.20 26.79
CA ALA A 114 -14.28 -16.18 27.32
C ALA A 114 -14.75 -17.57 27.80
N ASP A 115 -14.41 -18.63 27.06
CA ASP A 115 -14.69 -20.01 27.46
C ASP A 115 -13.92 -20.40 28.74
N GLU A 116 -12.65 -20.03 28.85
CA GLU A 116 -11.83 -20.34 30.03
C GLU A 116 -12.35 -19.66 31.30
N ILE A 117 -12.76 -18.38 31.21
CA ILE A 117 -13.37 -17.64 32.32
C ILE A 117 -14.72 -18.25 32.72
N THR A 118 -15.54 -18.66 31.75
CA THR A 118 -16.84 -19.27 32.00
C THR A 118 -16.69 -20.61 32.72
N VAL A 119 -15.73 -21.44 32.28
CA VAL A 119 -15.41 -22.72 32.94
C VAL A 119 -14.87 -22.50 34.34
N ALA A 120 -13.93 -21.56 34.53
CA ALA A 120 -13.38 -21.24 35.85
C ALA A 120 -14.49 -20.78 36.82
N LYS A 121 -15.40 -19.92 36.36
CA LYS A 121 -16.53 -19.45 37.16
C LYS A 121 -17.48 -20.58 37.56
N SER A 122 -17.79 -21.50 36.63
CA SER A 122 -18.63 -22.66 36.93
C SER A 122 -18.02 -23.62 37.97
N LYS A 123 -16.69 -23.69 38.06
CA LYS A 123 -16.00 -24.50 39.07
C LYS A 123 -16.03 -23.83 40.45
N ILE A 124 -15.82 -22.51 40.48
CA ILE A 124 -15.91 -21.73 41.71
C ILE A 124 -17.33 -21.82 42.28
N ASP A 125 -18.35 -21.61 41.45
CA ASP A 125 -19.75 -21.67 41.87
C ASP A 125 -20.13 -23.06 42.41
N ARG A 126 -19.55 -24.14 41.87
CA ARG A 126 -19.75 -25.51 42.38
C ARG A 126 -19.01 -25.80 43.70
N GLU A 127 -17.80 -25.28 43.87
CA GLU A 127 -17.04 -25.47 45.10
C GLU A 127 -17.71 -24.74 46.27
N GLN A 128 -18.27 -23.55 46.00
CA GLN A 128 -18.98 -22.74 46.98
C GLN A 128 -20.29 -23.41 47.45
N ASP A 129 -21.06 -24.01 46.54
CA ASP A 129 -22.29 -24.76 46.87
C ASP A 129 -22.01 -26.02 47.71
N HIS A 130 -20.76 -26.51 47.69
CA HIS A 130 -20.31 -27.63 48.52
C HIS A 130 -19.76 -27.22 49.90
N GLU A 131 -19.34 -25.98 50.12
CA GLU A 131 -18.89 -25.47 51.43
C GLU A 131 -20.04 -24.94 52.31
N ASP A 132 -21.18 -24.58 51.72
CA ASP A 132 -22.36 -24.02 52.39
C ASP A 132 -23.37 -25.08 52.94
N VAL A 133 -22.99 -26.36 53.04
CA VAL A 133 -23.80 -27.50 53.57
C VAL A 133 -23.11 -28.18 54.76
#